data_AF-A0A5N8UIN2-F1
#
_entry.id   AF-A0A5N8UIN2-F1
#
_cell.length_a   1.000
_cell.length_b   1.000
_cell.length_c   1.000
_cell.angle_alpha   90.00
_cell.angle_beta   90.00
_cell.angle_gamma   90.00
#
_symmetry.space_group_name_H-M   'P 1'
#
loop_
_entity.id
_entity.type
_entity.pdbx_description
1 polymer ?
#
loop_
_entity_poly.entity_id
_entity_poly.type
_entity_poly.pdbx_seq_one_letter_code
_entity_poly.pdbx_strand_id
1 'polypeptide(L)'
;MIHYLTDYPGSEYGSDKSAVAIKMADNGAILLLLNGQDDGTNPATDLGGQPLYQNEIQVEGGNWYINQTYDGHRDASFEEILHLVHDYGIGVDKNPEFVGALADYQAEIRSAQIVALNDKLWGIGMPDWIAELTPENSLTQEYLASVIDSYYGLWGAWSESSTHGMWGGYVAKTRAEITSEDLLGAKLMDNKFFHPYLTYDARIDASFEGNFSLRFNADLGYTYHAQYLKDVTLTGDKSSNVIVNGFDNRITGNAATNIVFFSGSSAEYTLDKQPDGSTLISDMVDNRDGVSRVIHIEQAAFSDINIDL
;
A
#
# COMPACT_ATOMS: atom_id res chain seq x y z
N MET A 1 -7.24 3.30 -6.70
CA MET A 1 -8.48 3.87 -6.10
C MET A 1 -9.11 2.99 -5.01
N ILE A 2 -9.38 1.70 -5.24
CA ILE A 2 -10.07 0.81 -4.26
C ILE A 2 -9.43 0.92 -2.87
N HIS A 3 -8.10 0.87 -2.81
CA HIS A 3 -7.37 0.93 -1.55
C HIS A 3 -7.76 2.13 -0.66
N TYR A 4 -7.73 3.34 -1.23
CA TYR A 4 -7.96 4.55 -0.47
C TYR A 4 -9.44 4.83 -0.17
N LEU A 5 -10.35 4.36 -1.05
CA LEU A 5 -11.79 4.65 -0.95
C LEU A 5 -12.62 3.52 -0.32
N THR A 6 -12.02 2.38 0.01
CA THR A 6 -12.70 1.37 0.83
C THR A 6 -12.90 1.91 2.25
N ASP A 7 -14.10 1.77 2.78
CA ASP A 7 -14.42 2.15 4.15
C ASP A 7 -13.56 1.38 5.15
N TYR A 8 -13.13 2.08 6.20
CA TYR A 8 -12.47 1.52 7.36
C TYR A 8 -13.37 1.69 8.60
N PRO A 9 -14.37 0.82 8.81
CA PRO A 9 -15.31 0.94 9.92
C PRO A 9 -14.61 1.07 11.27
N GLY A 10 -15.05 2.04 12.07
CA GLY A 10 -14.47 2.34 13.38
C GLY A 10 -13.31 3.34 13.37
N SER A 11 -12.81 3.73 12.19
CA SER A 11 -11.85 4.83 12.05
C SER A 11 -12.52 6.20 12.09
N GLU A 12 -11.78 7.24 12.50
CA GLU A 12 -12.32 8.57 12.77
C GLU A 12 -12.82 9.31 11.52
N TYR A 13 -12.06 9.25 10.43
CA TYR A 13 -12.33 9.93 9.15
C TYR A 13 -12.56 8.97 7.99
N GLY A 14 -12.31 7.66 8.20
CA GLY A 14 -12.43 6.63 7.18
C GLY A 14 -13.60 5.68 7.37
N SER A 15 -14.45 5.84 8.39
CA SER A 15 -15.54 4.89 8.68
C SER A 15 -16.55 4.74 7.55
N ASP A 16 -16.79 5.82 6.83
CA ASP A 16 -17.60 5.91 5.61
C ASP A 16 -16.96 6.96 4.71
N LYS A 17 -16.38 6.52 3.59
CA LYS A 17 -15.65 7.36 2.63
C LYS A 17 -16.51 7.78 1.45
N SER A 18 -17.81 7.53 1.48
CA SER A 18 -18.74 7.93 0.41
C SER A 18 -18.69 9.44 0.16
N ALA A 19 -18.62 10.27 1.20
CA ALA A 19 -18.52 11.72 1.06
C ALA A 19 -17.23 12.15 0.34
N VAL A 20 -16.10 11.48 0.62
CA VAL A 20 -14.82 11.71 -0.08
C VAL A 20 -14.94 11.33 -1.55
N ALA A 21 -15.49 10.14 -1.85
CA ALA A 21 -15.68 9.69 -3.22
C ALA A 21 -16.64 10.61 -4.02
N ILE A 22 -17.72 11.08 -3.40
CA ILE A 22 -18.64 12.06 -4.00
C ILE A 22 -17.90 13.36 -4.28
N LYS A 23 -17.05 13.85 -3.36
CA LYS A 23 -16.26 15.05 -3.60
C LYS A 23 -15.24 14.90 -4.71
N MET A 24 -14.60 13.74 -4.84
CA MET A 24 -13.75 13.47 -6.01
C MET A 24 -14.52 13.62 -7.32
N ALA A 25 -15.76 13.12 -7.38
CA ALA A 25 -16.61 13.25 -8.56
C ALA A 25 -17.06 14.70 -8.80
N ASP A 26 -17.53 15.40 -7.77
CA ASP A 26 -17.95 16.82 -7.85
C ASP A 26 -16.82 17.73 -8.31
N ASN A 27 -15.59 17.46 -7.85
CA ASN A 27 -14.40 18.25 -8.15
C ASN A 27 -13.73 17.84 -9.48
N GLY A 28 -14.26 16.83 -10.18
CA GLY A 28 -13.75 16.41 -11.48
C GLY A 28 -12.39 15.70 -11.43
N ALA A 29 -12.19 14.82 -10.45
CA ALA A 29 -10.97 14.01 -10.34
C ALA A 29 -10.71 13.20 -11.62
N ILE A 30 -9.52 13.37 -12.21
CA ILE A 30 -9.07 12.63 -13.40
C ILE A 30 -7.68 12.05 -13.12
N LEU A 31 -7.53 10.74 -13.27
CA LEU A 31 -6.22 10.06 -13.30
C LEU A 31 -5.81 9.82 -14.75
N LEU A 32 -4.62 10.25 -15.12
CA LEU A 32 -4.03 10.06 -16.44
C LEU A 32 -3.05 8.90 -16.38
N LEU A 33 -3.37 7.78 -17.05
CA LEU A 33 -2.44 6.68 -17.21
C LEU A 33 -1.59 6.91 -18.46
N LEU A 34 -0.30 7.13 -18.28
CA LEU A 34 0.60 7.60 -19.33
C LEU A 34 1.73 6.59 -19.56
N ASN A 35 2.20 6.49 -20.80
CA ASN A 35 3.40 5.71 -21.12
C ASN A 35 4.66 6.45 -20.68
N GLY A 36 5.74 5.71 -20.41
CA GLY A 36 7.04 6.29 -20.05
C GLY A 36 7.18 6.55 -18.55
N GLN A 37 7.84 7.65 -18.20
CA GLN A 37 8.14 8.09 -16.84
C GLN A 37 7.97 9.61 -16.74
N ASP A 38 7.84 10.16 -15.54
CA ASP A 38 7.98 11.60 -15.38
C ASP A 38 9.44 12.03 -15.57
N ASP A 39 9.70 12.74 -16.67
CA ASP A 39 11.00 13.34 -16.98
C ASP A 39 10.88 14.84 -17.30
N GLY A 40 9.72 15.44 -17.00
CA GLY A 40 9.41 16.83 -17.29
C GLY A 40 9.22 17.15 -18.79
N THR A 41 9.24 16.17 -19.69
CA THR A 41 9.01 16.37 -21.14
C THR A 41 7.62 15.97 -21.61
N ASN A 42 6.83 15.36 -20.73
CA ASN A 42 5.47 14.91 -21.01
C ASN A 42 4.43 16.06 -20.90
N PRO A 43 3.42 16.13 -21.79
CA PRO A 43 2.37 17.15 -21.77
C PRO A 43 1.27 16.92 -20.71
N ALA A 44 1.50 16.17 -19.64
CA ALA A 44 0.49 15.77 -18.65
C ALA A 44 -0.15 16.98 -17.99
N THR A 45 0.69 17.99 -17.74
CA THR A 45 0.28 19.30 -17.20
C THR A 45 -0.73 20.02 -18.10
N ASP A 46 -0.75 19.75 -19.41
CA ASP A 46 -1.72 20.31 -20.36
C ASP A 46 -3.08 19.56 -20.36
N LEU A 47 -3.15 18.38 -19.76
CA LEU A 47 -4.32 17.50 -19.81
C LEU A 47 -5.25 17.63 -18.59
N GLY A 48 -4.83 18.38 -17.56
CA GLY A 48 -5.69 18.74 -16.42
C GLY A 48 -6.12 17.57 -15.54
N GLY A 49 -5.22 16.62 -15.27
CA GLY A 49 -5.44 15.49 -14.36
C GLY A 49 -4.15 15.04 -13.68
N GLN A 50 -4.28 14.15 -12.70
CA GLN A 50 -3.15 13.58 -11.97
C GLN A 50 -2.40 12.58 -12.87
N PRO A 51 -1.13 12.79 -13.21
CA PRO A 51 -0.36 11.83 -13.98
C PRO A 51 0.00 10.60 -13.13
N LEU A 52 0.00 9.44 -13.77
CA LEU A 52 0.65 8.23 -13.28
C LEU A 52 1.27 7.51 -14.48
N TYR A 53 2.58 7.32 -14.44
CA TYR A 53 3.33 6.82 -15.58
C TYR A 53 3.57 5.31 -15.50
N GLN A 54 3.69 4.67 -16.66
CA GLN A 54 3.96 3.24 -16.78
C GLN A 54 5.18 2.79 -15.95
N ASN A 55 6.27 3.57 -15.95
CA ASN A 55 7.50 3.23 -15.24
C ASN A 55 7.45 3.53 -13.73
N GLU A 56 6.28 3.92 -13.23
CA GLU A 56 6.00 4.16 -11.82
C GLU A 56 5.00 3.15 -11.24
N ILE A 57 4.56 2.17 -12.05
CA ILE A 57 3.59 1.16 -11.63
C ILE A 57 4.30 -0.19 -11.51
N GLN A 58 4.39 -0.70 -10.28
CA GLN A 58 4.79 -2.08 -10.06
C GLN A 58 3.58 -3.02 -10.18
N VAL A 59 3.82 -4.21 -10.70
CA VAL A 59 2.85 -5.32 -10.69
C VAL A 59 3.36 -6.37 -9.72
N GLU A 60 2.57 -6.75 -8.72
CA GLU A 60 2.93 -7.77 -7.74
C GLU A 60 3.31 -9.07 -8.44
N GLY A 61 4.42 -9.68 -8.02
CA GLY A 61 4.97 -10.89 -8.67
C GLY A 61 5.77 -10.62 -9.95
N GLY A 62 5.68 -9.42 -10.54
CA GLY A 62 6.49 -9.02 -11.68
C GLY A 62 7.97 -8.85 -11.31
N ASN A 63 8.85 -8.90 -12.32
CA ASN A 63 10.30 -8.87 -12.10
C ASN A 63 10.77 -7.63 -11.30
N TRP A 64 10.22 -6.45 -11.59
CA TRP A 64 10.58 -5.24 -10.85
C TRP A 64 10.13 -5.32 -9.39
N TYR A 65 8.88 -5.73 -9.15
CA TYR A 65 8.33 -5.91 -7.81
C TYR A 65 9.13 -6.93 -7.00
N ILE A 66 9.46 -8.09 -7.56
CA ILE A 66 10.21 -9.13 -6.83
C ILE A 66 11.63 -8.67 -6.48
N ASN A 67 12.30 -7.96 -7.39
CA ASN A 67 13.69 -7.56 -7.19
C ASN A 67 13.86 -6.22 -6.43
N GLN A 68 12.81 -5.41 -6.32
CA GLN A 68 12.83 -4.09 -5.67
C GLN A 68 14.04 -3.24 -6.08
N THR A 69 14.17 -2.98 -7.38
CA THR A 69 15.21 -2.11 -7.92
C THR A 69 14.76 -0.65 -7.93
N TYR A 70 15.60 0.28 -7.47
CA TYR A 70 15.30 1.72 -7.34
C TYR A 70 16.13 2.60 -8.28
N ASP A 71 16.71 2.02 -9.35
CA ASP A 71 17.62 2.72 -10.27
C ASP A 71 16.85 3.71 -11.16
N GLY A 72 16.72 4.95 -10.69
CA GLY A 72 16.07 6.04 -11.40
C GLY A 72 14.53 5.99 -11.40
N HIS A 73 13.91 5.11 -10.62
CA HIS A 73 12.45 5.00 -10.49
C HIS A 73 12.03 4.33 -9.17
N ARG A 74 10.77 4.56 -8.74
CA ARG A 74 10.06 3.88 -7.65
C ARG A 74 8.64 3.55 -8.09
N ASP A 75 7.93 2.72 -7.34
CA ASP A 75 6.48 2.66 -7.47
C ASP A 75 5.88 3.96 -6.92
N ALA A 76 5.30 4.79 -7.78
CA ALA A 76 4.59 6.02 -7.40
C ALA A 76 3.07 5.82 -7.41
N SER A 77 2.56 4.63 -7.73
CA SER A 77 1.12 4.38 -7.83
C SER A 77 0.38 4.75 -6.54
N PHE A 78 0.98 4.51 -5.38
CA PHE A 78 0.40 4.85 -4.10
C PHE A 78 0.33 6.36 -3.89
N GLU A 79 1.41 7.06 -4.18
CA GLU A 79 1.52 8.51 -4.08
C GLU A 79 0.60 9.23 -5.06
N GLU A 80 0.64 8.91 -6.35
CA GLU A 80 -0.16 9.62 -7.36
C GLU A 80 -1.66 9.41 -7.14
N ILE A 81 -2.07 8.19 -6.76
CA ILE A 81 -3.47 7.92 -6.44
C ILE A 81 -3.86 8.62 -5.13
N LEU A 82 -2.95 8.74 -4.17
CA LEU A 82 -3.18 9.49 -2.94
C LEU A 82 -3.36 10.98 -3.23
N HIS A 83 -2.49 11.59 -4.04
CA HIS A 83 -2.59 12.99 -4.48
C HIS A 83 -3.97 13.26 -5.07
N LEU A 84 -4.46 12.38 -5.95
CA LEU A 84 -5.80 12.48 -6.50
C LEU A 84 -6.91 12.42 -5.43
N VAL A 85 -6.82 11.49 -4.47
CA VAL A 85 -7.79 11.36 -3.37
C VAL A 85 -7.73 12.55 -2.42
N HIS A 86 -6.54 13.08 -2.19
CA HIS A 86 -6.30 14.20 -1.30
C HIS A 86 -6.85 15.48 -1.90
N ASP A 87 -6.41 15.84 -3.10
CA ASP A 87 -6.74 17.10 -3.76
C ASP A 87 -8.23 17.21 -4.08
N TYR A 88 -8.84 16.13 -4.56
CA TYR A 88 -10.22 16.16 -5.04
C TYR A 88 -11.23 15.60 -4.04
N GLY A 89 -10.81 14.84 -3.03
CA GLY A 89 -11.71 14.17 -2.08
C GLY A 89 -11.61 14.72 -0.66
N ILE A 90 -10.47 14.48 0.01
CA ILE A 90 -10.21 14.93 1.39
C ILE A 90 -10.28 16.47 1.44
N GLY A 91 -9.60 17.11 0.50
CA GLY A 91 -9.46 18.56 0.35
C GLY A 91 -8.15 19.09 0.90
N VAL A 92 -7.67 20.16 0.27
CA VAL A 92 -6.47 20.90 0.67
C VAL A 92 -6.86 22.27 1.23
N ASP A 93 -6.20 22.66 2.32
CA ASP A 93 -6.40 23.95 3.00
C ASP A 93 -5.77 25.12 2.24
N LYS A 94 -5.86 26.35 2.77
CA LYS A 94 -5.24 27.59 2.24
C LYS A 94 -5.67 28.07 0.85
N ASN A 95 -6.57 27.36 0.19
CA ASN A 95 -7.37 27.90 -0.89
C ASN A 95 -8.36 28.96 -0.34
N PRO A 96 -8.83 29.92 -1.17
CA PRO A 96 -9.82 30.92 -0.74
C PRO A 96 -11.08 30.31 -0.11
N GLU A 97 -11.45 29.12 -0.58
CA GLU A 97 -12.50 28.27 -0.02
C GLU A 97 -11.95 26.86 0.13
N PHE A 98 -12.34 26.16 1.21
CA PHE A 98 -11.99 24.76 1.38
C PHE A 98 -12.92 23.90 0.53
N VAL A 99 -12.35 23.17 -0.44
CA VAL A 99 -13.09 22.35 -1.40
C VAL A 99 -12.74 20.88 -1.17
N GLY A 100 -13.33 20.27 -0.14
CA GLY A 100 -13.16 18.86 0.18
C GLY A 100 -14.17 18.37 1.21
N ALA A 101 -14.10 17.08 1.53
CA ALA A 101 -15.02 16.42 2.45
C ALA A 101 -14.55 16.43 3.90
N LEU A 102 -13.24 16.57 4.17
CA LEU A 102 -12.63 16.28 5.48
C LEU A 102 -11.71 17.40 5.95
N ALA A 103 -12.29 18.58 6.25
CA ALA A 103 -11.53 19.75 6.70
C ALA A 103 -10.73 19.52 8.00
N ASP A 104 -11.32 18.80 8.96
CA ASP A 104 -10.67 18.52 10.24
C ASP A 104 -9.47 17.58 10.07
N TYR A 105 -9.60 16.56 9.21
CA TYR A 105 -8.47 15.67 8.90
C TYR A 105 -7.34 16.42 8.17
N GLN A 106 -7.68 17.30 7.22
CA GLN A 106 -6.68 18.14 6.57
C GLN A 106 -5.97 19.07 7.57
N ALA A 107 -6.65 19.59 8.59
CA ALA A 107 -6.02 20.38 9.64
C ALA A 107 -5.01 19.56 10.45
N GLU A 108 -5.30 18.27 10.73
CA GLU A 108 -4.35 17.35 11.37
C GLU A 108 -3.13 17.08 10.46
N ILE A 109 -3.36 16.80 9.17
CA ILE A 109 -2.29 16.59 8.18
C ILE A 109 -1.39 17.82 8.10
N ARG A 110 -1.97 19.02 8.05
CA ARG A 110 -1.22 20.29 8.06
C ARG A 110 -0.40 20.46 9.33
N SER A 111 -0.97 20.15 10.50
CA SER A 111 -0.24 20.24 11.76
C SER A 111 0.96 19.29 11.79
N ALA A 112 0.79 18.05 11.34
CA ALA A 112 1.86 17.07 11.25
C ALA A 112 2.96 17.52 10.29
N GLN A 113 2.57 17.97 9.09
CA GLN A 113 3.48 18.49 8.07
C GLN A 113 4.34 19.65 8.56
N ILE A 114 3.74 20.62 9.29
CA ILE A 114 4.47 21.78 9.85
C ILE A 114 5.52 21.31 10.86
N VAL A 115 5.16 20.38 11.75
CA VAL A 115 6.10 19.82 12.74
C VAL A 115 7.21 19.05 12.04
N ALA A 116 6.88 18.21 11.05
CA ALA A 116 7.85 17.42 10.31
C ALA A 116 8.88 18.30 9.58
N LEU A 117 8.47 19.41 8.96
CA LEU A 117 9.42 20.38 8.40
C LEU A 117 10.29 21.06 9.47
N ASN A 118 9.67 21.55 10.55
CA ASN A 118 10.38 22.31 11.59
C ASN A 118 11.43 21.45 12.32
N ASP A 119 11.07 20.20 12.59
CA ASP A 119 11.90 19.24 13.32
C ASP A 119 12.83 18.44 12.39
N LYS A 120 12.79 18.75 11.08
CA LYS A 120 13.61 18.10 10.03
C LYS A 120 13.39 16.59 9.96
N LEU A 121 12.12 16.18 10.08
CA LEU A 121 11.66 14.82 9.86
C LEU A 121 11.34 14.58 8.38
N TRP A 122 11.04 15.65 7.64
CA TRP A 122 10.68 15.60 6.22
C TRP A 122 11.28 16.80 5.46
N GLY A 123 11.52 16.64 4.17
CA GLY A 123 12.23 17.62 3.33
C GLY A 123 13.74 17.68 3.62
N ILE A 124 14.30 16.60 4.18
CA ILE A 124 15.69 16.56 4.65
C ILE A 124 16.65 16.71 3.46
N GLY A 125 17.48 17.75 3.49
CA GLY A 125 18.45 18.01 2.43
C GLY A 125 17.84 18.49 1.10
N MET A 126 16.55 18.83 1.06
CA MET A 126 15.82 19.21 -0.16
C MET A 126 15.23 20.64 -0.09
N PRO A 127 16.02 21.68 0.24
CA PRO A 127 15.47 23.03 0.45
C PRO A 127 14.85 23.64 -0.81
N ASP A 128 15.38 23.32 -1.99
CA ASP A 128 14.86 23.85 -3.26
C ASP A 128 13.49 23.25 -3.59
N TRP A 129 13.31 21.96 -3.36
CA TRP A 129 12.02 21.28 -3.52
C TRP A 129 10.97 21.81 -2.53
N ILE A 130 11.35 22.00 -1.25
CA ILE A 130 10.44 22.63 -0.28
C ILE A 130 10.07 24.07 -0.69
N ALA A 131 11.01 24.81 -1.28
CA ALA A 131 10.76 26.16 -1.79
C ALA A 131 9.81 26.18 -2.98
N GLU A 132 9.82 25.13 -3.82
CA GLU A 132 8.89 24.93 -4.95
C GLU A 132 7.48 24.57 -4.47
N LEU A 133 7.34 23.60 -3.57
CA LEU A 133 6.05 23.14 -3.07
C LEU A 133 5.28 24.18 -2.23
N THR A 134 6.01 25.10 -1.59
CA THR A 134 5.42 26.11 -0.70
C THR A 134 4.42 27.03 -1.40
N PRO A 135 4.78 27.75 -2.48
CA PRO A 135 3.84 28.59 -3.22
C PRO A 135 2.73 27.80 -3.94
N GLU A 136 2.98 26.53 -4.27
CA GLU A 136 1.99 25.64 -4.89
C GLU A 136 0.96 25.09 -3.90
N ASN A 137 1.23 25.26 -2.60
CA ASN A 137 0.42 24.69 -1.52
C ASN A 137 0.39 23.15 -1.53
N SER A 138 1.48 22.53 -1.99
CA SER A 138 1.62 21.07 -2.15
C SER A 138 2.31 20.37 -0.97
N LEU A 139 2.78 21.14 0.03
CA LEU A 139 3.54 20.58 1.17
C LEU A 139 2.80 19.48 1.94
N THR A 140 1.48 19.57 2.08
CA THR A 140 0.70 18.56 2.81
C THR A 140 0.54 17.26 2.05
N GLN A 141 0.41 17.37 0.74
CA GLN A 141 0.28 16.26 -0.19
C GLN A 141 1.57 15.45 -0.18
N GLU A 142 2.71 16.11 -0.43
CA GLU A 142 4.01 15.47 -0.50
C GLU A 142 4.47 14.89 0.84
N TYR A 143 4.20 15.59 1.96
CA TYR A 143 4.47 15.04 3.27
C TYR A 143 3.65 13.78 3.53
N LEU A 144 2.33 13.81 3.27
CA LEU A 144 1.46 12.67 3.51
C LEU A 144 1.83 11.46 2.64
N ALA A 145 2.18 11.71 1.37
CA ALA A 145 2.74 10.68 0.47
C ALA A 145 3.99 10.03 1.05
N SER A 146 4.93 10.84 1.56
CA SER A 146 6.15 10.33 2.20
C SER A 146 5.86 9.41 3.39
N VAL A 147 4.89 9.78 4.23
CA VAL A 147 4.44 8.93 5.34
C VAL A 147 3.83 7.62 4.82
N ILE A 148 2.96 7.72 3.83
CA ILE A 148 2.23 6.58 3.23
C ILE A 148 3.17 5.59 2.56
N ASP A 149 4.17 6.07 1.83
CA ASP A 149 5.14 5.20 1.17
C ASP A 149 5.89 4.32 2.17
N SER A 150 6.41 4.93 3.25
CA SER A 150 7.08 4.18 4.32
C SER A 150 6.08 3.32 5.10
N TYR A 151 4.83 3.78 5.27
CA TYR A 151 3.79 3.03 5.95
C TYR A 151 3.43 1.75 5.20
N TYR A 152 3.34 1.75 3.88
CA TYR A 152 3.13 0.53 3.08
C TYR A 152 4.43 -0.11 2.60
N GLY A 153 5.58 0.28 3.16
CA GLY A 153 6.85 -0.42 2.98
C GLY A 153 7.49 -0.28 1.59
N LEU A 154 7.08 0.72 0.81
CA LEU A 154 7.63 1.00 -0.52
C LEU A 154 9.12 1.38 -0.49
N TRP A 155 9.60 1.89 0.65
CA TRP A 155 11.01 2.22 0.89
C TRP A 155 11.80 1.14 1.61
N GLY A 156 11.16 0.09 2.14
CA GLY A 156 11.78 -0.85 3.05
C GLY A 156 12.97 -1.61 2.46
N ALA A 157 12.91 -1.92 1.15
CA ALA A 157 13.97 -2.62 0.42
C ALA A 157 15.07 -1.69 -0.13
N TRP A 158 14.88 -0.36 -0.11
CA TRP A 158 15.85 0.59 -0.64
C TRP A 158 17.15 0.53 0.15
N SER A 159 18.29 0.28 -0.50
CA SER A 159 19.54 -0.05 0.21
C SER A 159 20.49 1.12 0.44
N GLU A 160 20.25 2.27 -0.20
CA GLU A 160 21.14 3.44 -0.08
C GLU A 160 20.96 4.19 1.25
N SER A 161 19.87 3.93 1.98
CA SER A 161 19.69 4.37 3.36
C SER A 161 19.23 3.22 4.26
N SER A 162 19.82 3.16 5.46
CA SER A 162 19.43 2.20 6.49
C SER A 162 18.27 2.68 7.37
N THR A 163 17.90 3.96 7.28
CA THR A 163 16.99 4.60 8.25
C THR A 163 15.95 5.50 7.59
N HIS A 164 16.29 6.14 6.47
CA HIS A 164 15.42 7.14 5.83
C HIS A 164 14.70 6.56 4.60
N GLY A 165 13.45 6.97 4.41
CA GLY A 165 12.69 6.77 3.19
C GLY A 165 12.85 7.95 2.22
N MET A 166 12.13 7.91 1.11
CA MET A 166 12.04 9.02 0.13
C MET A 166 13.41 9.58 -0.30
N TRP A 167 14.32 8.73 -0.76
CA TRP A 167 15.70 9.13 -1.12
C TRP A 167 16.45 9.89 -0.01
N GLY A 168 16.12 9.65 1.26
CA GLY A 168 16.70 10.36 2.40
C GLY A 168 15.89 11.59 2.84
N GLY A 169 14.85 11.98 2.10
CA GLY A 169 14.01 13.14 2.36
C GLY A 169 13.05 12.98 3.53
N TYR A 170 12.75 11.74 3.95
CA TYR A 170 11.86 11.43 5.07
C TYR A 170 12.57 10.55 6.11
N VAL A 171 12.41 10.90 7.39
CA VAL A 171 13.17 10.33 8.50
C VAL A 171 13.01 8.82 8.64
N ALA A 172 11.79 8.31 8.43
CA ALA A 172 11.46 6.90 8.61
C ALA A 172 11.42 6.15 7.28
N LYS A 173 12.08 5.00 7.20
CA LYS A 173 12.10 4.11 6.03
C LYS A 173 11.01 3.05 6.08
N THR A 174 10.62 2.63 7.27
CA THR A 174 9.68 1.55 7.52
C THR A 174 8.51 2.01 8.38
N ARG A 175 7.37 1.30 8.29
CA ARG A 175 6.20 1.53 9.15
C ARG A 175 6.55 1.58 10.64
N ALA A 176 7.43 0.69 11.10
CA ALA A 176 7.82 0.62 12.51
C ALA A 176 8.54 1.90 12.95
N GLU A 177 9.45 2.43 12.12
CA GLU A 177 10.20 3.65 12.41
C GLU A 177 9.30 4.88 12.49
N ILE A 178 8.21 4.96 11.70
CA ILE A 178 7.24 6.07 11.78
C ILE A 178 6.75 6.25 13.23
N THR A 179 6.45 5.14 13.94
CA THR A 179 5.93 5.19 15.31
C THR A 179 6.88 5.76 16.35
N SER A 180 8.19 5.81 16.05
CA SER A 180 9.22 6.36 16.93
C SER A 180 9.83 7.66 16.43
N GLU A 181 9.83 7.90 15.12
CA GLU A 181 10.59 8.96 14.47
C GLU A 181 9.70 10.09 13.94
N ASP A 182 8.44 9.82 13.59
CA ASP A 182 7.43 10.83 13.26
C ASP A 182 6.10 10.52 13.97
N LEU A 183 6.02 10.95 15.24
CA LEU A 183 4.85 10.68 16.10
C LEU A 183 3.54 11.27 15.56
N LEU A 184 3.59 12.36 14.78
CA LEU A 184 2.37 12.93 14.19
C LEU A 184 2.02 12.19 12.90
N GLY A 185 3.00 11.83 12.07
CA GLY A 185 2.80 10.91 10.95
C GLY A 185 2.18 9.59 11.40
N ALA A 186 2.67 9.00 12.50
CA ALA A 186 2.10 7.79 13.10
C ALA A 186 0.63 7.97 13.49
N LYS A 187 0.28 9.11 14.09
CA LYS A 187 -1.10 9.42 14.48
C LYS A 187 -2.03 9.60 13.27
N LEU A 188 -1.53 10.11 12.15
CA LEU A 188 -2.32 10.17 10.91
C LEU A 188 -2.66 8.78 10.37
N MET A 189 -1.83 7.77 10.66
CA MET A 189 -2.05 6.40 10.22
C MET A 189 -2.87 5.57 11.22
N ASP A 190 -2.89 5.96 12.49
CA ASP A 190 -3.53 5.21 13.58
C ASP A 190 -5.05 5.43 13.63
N ASN A 191 -5.81 4.51 13.03
CA ASN A 191 -7.28 4.49 13.04
C ASN A 191 -7.95 5.82 12.61
N LYS A 192 -7.29 6.60 11.75
CA LYS A 192 -7.82 7.86 11.20
C LYS A 192 -8.56 7.64 9.89
N PHE A 193 -7.86 7.24 8.83
CA PHE A 193 -8.42 7.14 7.48
C PHE A 193 -7.92 5.91 6.71
N PHE A 194 -6.63 5.60 6.83
CA PHE A 194 -5.96 4.55 6.07
C PHE A 194 -6.08 3.19 6.77
N HIS A 195 -6.26 2.13 5.98
CA HIS A 195 -6.24 0.77 6.52
C HIS A 195 -4.81 0.37 6.91
N PRO A 196 -4.60 -0.48 7.93
CA PRO A 196 -3.29 -1.06 8.20
C PRO A 196 -2.86 -2.13 7.18
N TYR A 197 -3.73 -2.44 6.21
CA TYR A 197 -3.51 -3.41 5.13
C TYR A 197 -4.04 -2.86 3.81
N LEU A 198 -3.58 -3.42 2.71
CA LEU A 198 -4.01 -3.11 1.36
C LEU A 198 -5.35 -3.80 1.08
N THR A 199 -6.33 -3.06 0.55
CA THR A 199 -7.72 -3.56 0.42
C THR A 199 -8.09 -4.03 -0.98
N TYR A 200 -7.17 -3.91 -1.94
CA TYR A 200 -7.37 -4.43 -3.29
C TYR A 200 -6.92 -5.91 -3.36
N ASP A 201 -7.46 -6.62 -4.34
CA ASP A 201 -7.00 -7.95 -4.73
C ASP A 201 -5.73 -7.82 -5.58
N ALA A 202 -4.58 -8.19 -5.02
CA ALA A 202 -3.31 -8.19 -5.74
C ALA A 202 -3.27 -9.36 -6.71
N ARG A 203 -3.16 -9.03 -8.00
CA ARG A 203 -3.12 -10.02 -9.08
C ARG A 203 -1.67 -10.35 -9.38
N ILE A 204 -1.19 -11.45 -8.81
CA ILE A 204 0.21 -11.86 -8.97
C ILE A 204 0.48 -12.16 -10.44
N ASP A 205 1.52 -11.52 -10.98
CA ASP A 205 1.89 -11.57 -12.38
C ASP A 205 2.00 -13.01 -12.88
N ALA A 206 1.48 -13.25 -14.09
CA ALA A 206 1.39 -14.59 -14.68
C ALA A 206 2.75 -15.26 -14.92
N SER A 207 3.83 -14.48 -14.93
CA SER A 207 5.20 -14.99 -15.05
C SER A 207 5.81 -15.46 -13.73
N PHE A 208 5.21 -15.13 -12.58
CA PHE A 208 5.74 -15.51 -11.28
C PHE A 208 5.71 -17.03 -11.07
N GLU A 209 6.83 -17.57 -10.60
CA GLU A 209 7.00 -18.99 -10.30
C GLU A 209 7.69 -19.13 -8.93
N GLY A 210 7.19 -20.01 -8.08
CA GLY A 210 7.68 -20.21 -6.71
C GLY A 210 6.70 -19.73 -5.64
N ASN A 211 7.23 -19.39 -4.45
CA ASN A 211 6.42 -19.07 -3.27
C ASN A 211 6.36 -17.55 -3.07
N PHE A 212 5.22 -16.95 -3.37
CA PHE A 212 4.96 -15.53 -3.09
C PHE A 212 4.68 -15.37 -1.60
N SER A 213 5.53 -14.63 -0.90
CA SER A 213 5.42 -14.46 0.54
C SER A 213 4.63 -13.20 0.89
N LEU A 214 3.49 -13.38 1.54
CA LEU A 214 2.83 -12.32 2.28
C LEU A 214 3.50 -12.12 3.64
N ARG A 215 4.30 -13.06 4.13
CA ARG A 215 5.04 -12.86 5.36
C ARG A 215 6.28 -12.02 5.11
N PHE A 216 6.53 -11.06 6.00
CA PHE A 216 7.77 -10.30 5.97
C PHE A 216 8.99 -11.22 6.11
N ASN A 217 9.95 -11.05 5.20
CA ASN A 217 11.25 -11.68 5.22
C ASN A 217 12.28 -10.68 4.67
N ALA A 218 13.21 -10.22 5.51
CA ALA A 218 14.19 -9.21 5.14
C ALA A 218 15.11 -9.63 3.96
N ASP A 219 15.26 -10.93 3.70
CA ASP A 219 16.02 -11.46 2.55
C ASP A 219 15.24 -11.35 1.22
N LEU A 220 13.93 -11.10 1.29
CA LEU A 220 13.04 -10.92 0.14
C LEU A 220 12.53 -9.48 0.14
N GLY A 221 13.20 -8.59 -0.59
CA GLY A 221 12.91 -7.15 -0.60
C GLY A 221 11.43 -6.81 -0.83
N TYR A 222 10.76 -7.51 -1.74
CA TYR A 222 9.34 -7.26 -2.03
C TYR A 222 8.40 -7.47 -0.82
N THR A 223 8.83 -8.23 0.19
CA THR A 223 8.01 -8.51 1.37
C THR A 223 7.90 -7.33 2.33
N TYR A 224 8.74 -6.29 2.20
CA TYR A 224 8.52 -5.03 2.91
C TYR A 224 7.17 -4.43 2.54
N HIS A 225 6.74 -4.58 1.28
CA HIS A 225 5.43 -4.16 0.79
C HIS A 225 4.38 -5.27 0.88
N ALA A 226 4.69 -6.47 0.39
CA ALA A 226 3.74 -7.59 0.30
C ALA A 226 3.15 -8.00 1.65
N GLN A 227 3.83 -7.70 2.75
CA GLN A 227 3.31 -7.98 4.10
C GLN A 227 2.00 -7.30 4.44
N TYR A 228 1.63 -6.26 3.70
CA TYR A 228 0.38 -5.55 3.89
C TYR A 228 -0.74 -6.01 2.95
N LEU A 229 -0.45 -6.91 2.01
CA LEU A 229 -1.46 -7.56 1.18
C LEU A 229 -2.23 -8.61 2.00
N LYS A 230 -3.53 -8.71 1.77
CA LYS A 230 -4.37 -9.78 2.34
C LYS A 230 -5.14 -10.57 1.28
N ASP A 231 -5.48 -9.93 0.17
CA ASP A 231 -6.27 -10.52 -0.91
C ASP A 231 -5.36 -10.70 -2.12
N VAL A 232 -5.23 -11.94 -2.59
CA VAL A 232 -4.30 -12.31 -3.65
C VAL A 232 -4.97 -13.25 -4.65
N THR A 233 -4.78 -12.97 -5.93
CA THR A 233 -5.14 -13.86 -7.02
C THR A 233 -3.90 -14.22 -7.84
N LEU A 234 -3.53 -15.50 -7.83
CA LEU A 234 -2.51 -16.03 -8.71
C LEU A 234 -3.04 -16.04 -10.15
N THR A 235 -2.20 -15.63 -11.12
CA THR A 235 -2.59 -15.62 -12.54
C THR A 235 -1.67 -16.53 -13.38
N GLY A 236 -2.05 -16.79 -14.63
CA GLY A 236 -1.28 -17.64 -15.53
C GLY A 236 -1.38 -19.13 -15.22
N ASP A 237 -0.37 -19.88 -15.64
CA ASP A 237 -0.25 -21.35 -15.55
C ASP A 237 1.06 -21.81 -14.90
N LYS A 238 1.84 -20.87 -14.35
CA LYS A 238 3.07 -21.15 -13.61
C LYS A 238 2.77 -21.69 -12.22
N SER A 239 3.65 -22.57 -11.75
CA SER A 239 3.61 -23.13 -10.38
C SER A 239 3.94 -22.03 -9.36
N SER A 240 2.92 -21.26 -9.01
CA SER A 240 2.98 -20.21 -8.00
C SER A 240 2.21 -20.64 -6.75
N ASN A 241 2.74 -20.26 -5.60
CA ASN A 241 2.22 -20.62 -4.29
C ASN A 241 2.18 -19.37 -3.42
N VAL A 242 1.49 -19.44 -2.27
CA VAL A 242 1.39 -18.30 -1.33
C VAL A 242 1.83 -18.72 0.07
N ILE A 243 2.66 -17.92 0.73
CA ILE A 243 2.93 -18.03 2.18
C ILE A 243 2.11 -16.96 2.88
N VAL A 244 1.25 -17.36 3.81
CA VAL A 244 0.32 -16.43 4.48
C VAL A 244 1.00 -15.55 5.52
N ASN A 245 0.43 -14.36 5.72
CA ASN A 245 0.73 -13.47 6.85
C ASN A 245 -0.33 -13.64 7.96
N GLY A 246 -0.34 -12.71 8.92
CA GLY A 246 -1.29 -12.73 10.04
C GLY A 246 -2.64 -12.07 9.80
N PHE A 247 -2.96 -11.65 8.57
CA PHE A 247 -4.29 -11.14 8.25
C PHE A 247 -5.27 -12.26 7.90
N ASP A 248 -6.55 -11.89 7.86
CA ASP A 248 -7.55 -12.76 7.25
C ASP A 248 -7.42 -12.70 5.72
N ASN A 249 -6.73 -13.68 5.16
CA ASN A 249 -6.34 -13.69 3.76
C ASN A 249 -7.45 -14.25 2.86
N ARG A 250 -7.60 -13.71 1.65
CA ARG A 250 -8.36 -14.34 0.56
C ARG A 250 -7.42 -14.69 -0.57
N ILE A 251 -7.28 -15.98 -0.86
CA ILE A 251 -6.30 -16.47 -1.84
C ILE A 251 -7.02 -17.23 -2.94
N THR A 252 -6.82 -16.82 -4.19
CA THR A 252 -7.34 -17.50 -5.38
C THR A 252 -6.19 -18.08 -6.19
N GLY A 253 -6.24 -19.38 -6.49
CA GLY A 253 -5.25 -20.06 -7.33
C GLY A 253 -5.39 -19.80 -8.82
N ASN A 254 -4.39 -20.25 -9.58
CA ASN A 254 -4.29 -20.14 -11.03
C ASN A 254 -4.53 -21.50 -11.71
N ALA A 255 -4.05 -21.68 -12.95
CA ALA A 255 -4.25 -22.94 -13.70
C ALA A 255 -3.26 -24.07 -13.33
N ALA A 256 -2.26 -23.79 -12.49
CA ALA A 256 -1.31 -24.78 -12.00
C ALA A 256 -1.82 -25.44 -10.71
N THR A 257 -1.06 -26.40 -10.18
CA THR A 257 -1.25 -26.86 -8.80
C THR A 257 -0.65 -25.83 -7.86
N ASN A 258 -1.49 -25.21 -7.03
CA ASN A 258 -1.10 -24.20 -6.07
C ASN A 258 -1.11 -24.76 -4.64
N ILE A 259 -0.13 -24.32 -3.86
CA ILE A 259 0.01 -24.63 -2.44
C ILE A 259 -0.10 -23.33 -1.66
N VAL A 260 -0.86 -23.35 -0.56
CA VAL A 260 -0.84 -22.27 0.44
C VAL A 260 -0.12 -22.77 1.69
N PHE A 261 0.93 -22.07 2.10
CA PHE A 261 1.78 -22.42 3.23
C PHE A 261 1.36 -21.67 4.49
N PHE A 262 1.15 -22.44 5.55
CA PHE A 262 0.84 -22.00 6.91
C PHE A 262 2.04 -22.26 7.83
N SER A 263 2.15 -21.45 8.88
CA SER A 263 3.33 -21.39 9.75
C SER A 263 3.42 -22.52 10.79
N GLY A 264 2.27 -23.09 11.16
CA GLY A 264 2.13 -24.04 12.25
C GLY A 264 1.89 -25.47 11.82
N SER A 265 1.71 -26.33 12.82
CA SER A 265 1.33 -27.73 12.59
C SER A 265 -0.16 -27.85 12.27
N SER A 266 -0.54 -28.83 11.47
CA SER A 266 -1.93 -29.07 11.04
C SER A 266 -2.93 -29.19 12.20
N ALA A 267 -2.50 -29.68 13.36
CA ALA A 267 -3.32 -29.78 14.56
C ALA A 267 -3.73 -28.43 15.18
N GLU A 268 -3.07 -27.33 14.79
CA GLU A 268 -3.34 -25.98 15.24
C GLU A 268 -4.33 -25.23 14.33
N TYR A 269 -4.87 -25.90 13.30
CA TYR A 269 -5.80 -25.29 12.35
C TYR A 269 -7.11 -26.08 12.25
N THR A 270 -8.17 -25.37 11.88
CA THR A 270 -9.44 -25.97 11.44
C THR A 270 -9.67 -25.70 9.97
N LEU A 271 -10.09 -26.72 9.22
CA LEU A 271 -10.44 -26.62 7.81
C LEU A 271 -11.95 -26.81 7.65
N ASP A 272 -12.65 -25.82 7.10
CA ASP A 272 -14.09 -25.84 6.87
C ASP A 272 -14.42 -25.59 5.40
N LYS A 273 -14.94 -26.63 4.72
CA LYS A 273 -15.33 -26.56 3.30
C LYS A 273 -16.62 -25.79 3.14
N GLN A 274 -16.60 -24.77 2.30
CA GLN A 274 -17.71 -23.86 2.10
C GLN A 274 -18.59 -24.29 0.91
N PRO A 275 -19.89 -23.92 0.90
CA PRO A 275 -20.80 -24.24 -0.21
C PRO A 275 -20.39 -23.66 -1.57
N ASP A 276 -19.59 -22.60 -1.58
CA ASP A 276 -19.08 -21.96 -2.80
C ASP A 276 -17.83 -22.64 -3.37
N GLY A 277 -17.40 -23.76 -2.78
CA GLY A 277 -16.21 -24.51 -3.20
C GLY A 277 -14.90 -23.99 -2.61
N SER A 278 -14.92 -22.93 -1.81
CA SER A 278 -13.75 -22.48 -1.06
C SER A 278 -13.53 -23.29 0.22
N THR A 279 -12.32 -23.21 0.78
CA THR A 279 -12.04 -23.73 2.13
C THR A 279 -11.63 -22.59 3.06
N LEU A 280 -12.23 -22.56 4.24
CA LEU A 280 -11.87 -21.67 5.34
C LEU A 280 -10.85 -22.39 6.23
N ILE A 281 -9.63 -21.87 6.30
CA ILE A 281 -8.53 -22.41 7.10
C ILE A 281 -8.28 -21.41 8.23
N SER A 282 -8.66 -21.78 9.45
CA SER A 282 -8.58 -20.90 10.62
C SER A 282 -7.46 -21.36 11.55
N ASP A 283 -6.52 -20.47 11.83
CA ASP A 283 -5.49 -20.67 12.84
C ASP A 283 -6.09 -20.55 14.25
N MET A 284 -5.80 -21.52 15.11
CA MET A 284 -6.23 -21.50 16.51
C MET A 284 -5.20 -20.82 17.44
N VAL A 285 -4.05 -20.39 16.90
CA VAL A 285 -3.01 -19.67 17.63
C VAL A 285 -3.15 -18.16 17.36
N ASP A 286 -3.29 -17.39 18.44
CA ASP A 286 -3.44 -15.94 18.36
C ASP A 286 -2.26 -15.26 17.66
N ASN A 287 -2.56 -14.25 16.83
CA ASN A 287 -1.59 -13.37 16.16
C ASN A 287 -0.56 -14.08 15.26
N ARG A 288 -0.93 -15.20 14.61
CA ARG A 288 -0.04 -15.95 13.70
C ARG A 288 -0.47 -15.89 12.23
N ASP A 289 -1.43 -16.71 11.80
CA ASP A 289 -1.85 -16.79 10.38
C ASP A 289 -3.29 -16.31 10.11
N GLY A 290 -4.03 -15.94 11.17
CA GLY A 290 -5.40 -15.46 11.06
C GLY A 290 -6.35 -16.51 10.45
N VAL A 291 -7.33 -16.03 9.68
CA VAL A 291 -8.32 -16.87 9.00
C VAL A 291 -8.23 -16.70 7.49
N SER A 292 -7.75 -17.72 6.79
CA SER A 292 -7.57 -17.70 5.34
C SER A 292 -8.72 -18.38 4.61
N ARG A 293 -9.32 -17.70 3.63
CA ARG A 293 -10.25 -18.29 2.66
C ARG A 293 -9.51 -18.59 1.35
N VAL A 294 -9.39 -19.86 1.02
CA VAL A 294 -8.67 -20.33 -0.18
C VAL A 294 -9.65 -20.85 -1.24
N ILE A 295 -9.42 -20.48 -2.50
CA ILE A 295 -10.30 -20.76 -3.65
C ILE A 295 -9.44 -21.27 -4.80
N HIS A 296 -9.83 -22.38 -5.42
CA HIS A 296 -9.04 -23.04 -6.48
C HIS A 296 -7.58 -23.29 -6.05
N ILE A 297 -7.39 -23.78 -4.82
CA ILE A 297 -6.10 -24.19 -4.28
C ILE A 297 -6.17 -25.68 -4.02
N GLU A 298 -5.18 -26.43 -4.51
CA GLU A 298 -5.15 -27.89 -4.39
C GLU A 298 -4.65 -28.33 -3.02
N GLN A 299 -3.70 -27.61 -2.41
CA GLN A 299 -3.06 -28.04 -1.17
C GLN A 299 -2.87 -26.94 -0.14
N ALA A 300 -3.10 -27.28 1.13
CA ALA A 300 -2.62 -26.53 2.29
C ALA A 300 -1.40 -27.24 2.88
N ALA A 301 -0.28 -26.54 2.99
CA ALA A 301 0.95 -27.04 3.59
C ALA A 301 1.13 -26.46 4.99
N PHE A 302 1.25 -27.35 5.98
CA PHE A 302 1.54 -27.06 7.37
C PHE A 302 2.99 -27.49 7.69
N SER A 303 3.51 -27.11 8.86
CA SER A 303 4.89 -27.42 9.25
C SER A 303 5.18 -28.93 9.36
N ASP A 304 4.14 -29.76 9.51
CA ASP A 304 4.20 -31.20 9.73
C ASP A 304 3.66 -32.03 8.55
N ILE A 305 2.72 -31.51 7.75
CA ILE A 305 2.06 -32.25 6.69
C ILE A 305 1.44 -31.34 5.61
N ASN A 306 1.27 -31.87 4.40
CA ASN A 306 0.43 -31.27 3.35
C ASN A 306 -0.93 -31.98 3.29
N ILE A 307 -2.00 -31.20 3.18
CA ILE A 307 -3.39 -31.68 3.08
C ILE A 307 -3.96 -31.24 1.73
N ASP A 308 -4.55 -32.18 0.99
CA ASP A 308 -5.31 -31.88 -0.22
C ASP A 308 -6.68 -31.28 0.14
N LEU A 309 -7.09 -30.22 -0.57
CA LEU A 309 -8.31 -29.46 -0.32
C LEU A 309 -9.51 -29.89 -1.17
#